data_AF-W7E407-F1
#
_entry.id   AF-W7E407-F1
#
_cell.length_a   1.000
_cell.length_b   1.000
_cell.length_c   1.000
_cell.angle_alpha   90.00
_cell.angle_beta   90.00
_cell.angle_gamma   90.00
#
_symmetry.space_group_name_H-M   'P 1'
#
loop_
_entity.id
_entity.type
_entity.pdbx_description
1 polymer ?
#
loop_
_entity_poly.entity_id
_entity_poly.type
_entity_poly.pdbx_seq_one_letter_code
_entity_poly.pdbx_strand_id
1 'polypeptide(L)'
;MVPTATFAAYCLYNWLLRDANTTMRLETLSKDVDFTGLAEESWFFGIFAAIEWIDARFLHDTMPFFDRIQQLSVLEFLHSTKLLTDYIREIQAMLLRMREGCDPEIVY
;
A
#
# COMPACT_ATOMS: atom_id res chain seq x y z
N MET A 1 16.71 -14.86 -0.59
CA MET A 1 16.71 -13.58 0.13
C MET A 1 18.16 -13.23 0.44
N VAL A 2 18.58 -11.98 0.25
CA VAL A 2 19.93 -11.50 0.63
C VAL A 2 19.99 -11.34 2.15
N PRO A 3 21.15 -11.46 2.81
CA PRO A 3 21.30 -11.30 4.26
C PRO A 3 21.28 -9.81 4.65
N THR A 4 20.24 -9.11 4.24
CA THR A 4 20.00 -7.70 4.51
C THR A 4 18.51 -7.53 4.66
N ALA A 5 18.12 -6.71 5.62
CA ALA A 5 16.73 -6.47 5.88
C ALA A 5 16.16 -5.62 4.73
N THR A 6 15.10 -6.13 4.10
CA THR A 6 14.50 -5.59 2.86
C THR A 6 13.09 -5.10 3.12
N PHE A 7 12.55 -4.26 2.25
CA PHE A 7 11.15 -3.81 2.34
C PHE A 7 10.16 -4.95 2.49
N ALA A 8 10.37 -6.08 1.80
CA ALA A 8 9.52 -7.26 1.95
C ALA A 8 9.49 -7.79 3.40
N ALA A 9 10.65 -7.84 4.06
CA ALA A 9 10.74 -8.27 5.45
C ALA A 9 10.12 -7.25 6.42
N TYR A 10 10.32 -5.95 6.20
CA TYR A 10 9.87 -4.90 7.12
C TYR A 10 8.42 -4.48 6.96
N CYS A 11 7.85 -4.65 5.77
CA CYS A 11 6.52 -4.17 5.43
C CYS A 11 5.62 -5.32 5.01
N LEU A 12 5.94 -6.04 3.93
CA LEU A 12 5.03 -7.06 3.36
C LEU A 12 4.76 -8.24 4.29
N TYR A 13 5.75 -8.65 5.08
CA TYR A 13 5.65 -9.79 6.01
C TYR A 13 5.51 -9.38 7.48
N ASN A 14 5.49 -8.08 7.78
CA ASN A 14 5.52 -7.57 9.14
C ASN A 14 4.29 -6.70 9.45
N TRP A 15 3.11 -7.29 9.28
CA TRP A 15 1.85 -6.66 9.64
C TRP A 15 0.86 -7.68 10.20
N LEU A 16 -0.03 -7.18 11.04
CA LEU A 16 -1.11 -7.91 11.70
C LEU A 16 -2.37 -7.05 11.66
N LEU A 17 -3.52 -7.68 11.43
CA LEU A 17 -4.82 -7.06 11.63
C LEU A 17 -5.20 -7.15 13.11
N ARG A 18 -5.59 -6.01 13.68
CA ARG A 18 -6.04 -5.93 15.08
C ARG A 18 -7.27 -6.82 15.34
N ASP A 19 -8.11 -7.01 14.33
CA ASP A 19 -9.23 -7.97 14.34
C ASP A 19 -9.36 -8.60 12.94
N ALA A 20 -9.40 -9.94 12.91
CA ALA A 20 -9.45 -10.75 11.70
C ALA A 20 -10.71 -10.52 10.85
N ASN A 21 -11.79 -10.01 11.43
CA ASN A 21 -13.02 -9.67 10.71
C ASN A 21 -13.03 -8.25 10.14
N THR A 22 -11.95 -7.48 10.31
CA THR A 22 -11.91 -6.08 9.87
C THR A 22 -11.29 -5.95 8.49
N THR A 23 -11.80 -5.01 7.69
CA THR A 23 -11.17 -4.62 6.42
C THR A 23 -9.77 -4.09 6.68
N MET A 24 -8.82 -4.39 5.78
CA MET A 24 -7.49 -3.81 5.84
C MET A 24 -7.59 -2.28 5.68
N ARG A 25 -7.27 -1.57 6.75
CA ARG A 25 -7.26 -0.10 6.86
C ARG A 25 -6.06 0.29 7.69
N LEU A 26 -5.52 1.50 7.48
CA LEU A 26 -4.36 1.97 8.21
C LEU A 26 -4.53 1.86 9.74
N GLU A 27 -5.73 2.18 10.24
CA GLU A 27 -6.02 2.20 11.67
C GLU A 27 -6.16 0.80 12.28
N THR A 28 -6.37 -0.22 11.45
CA THR A 28 -6.55 -1.61 11.86
C THR A 28 -5.26 -2.41 11.75
N LEU A 29 -4.23 -1.84 11.13
CA LEU A 29 -2.91 -2.43 10.98
C LEU A 29 -2.06 -2.21 12.24
N SER A 30 -1.26 -3.22 12.54
CA SER A 30 -0.19 -3.21 13.55
C SER A 30 0.99 -4.00 13.00
N LYS A 31 2.19 -3.84 13.56
CA LYS A 31 3.36 -4.64 13.17
C LYS A 31 3.55 -5.81 14.14
N ASP A 32 4.24 -6.85 13.68
CA ASP A 32 4.61 -8.01 14.51
C ASP A 32 5.96 -7.78 15.21
N VAL A 33 6.89 -7.13 14.52
CA VAL A 33 8.24 -6.81 15.01
C VAL A 33 8.51 -5.32 14.86
N ASP A 34 8.99 -4.72 15.95
CA ASP A 34 9.44 -3.33 16.06
C ASP A 34 10.96 -3.24 16.13
N PHE A 35 11.53 -2.18 15.53
CA PHE A 35 12.96 -1.87 15.65
C PHE A 35 13.22 -0.84 16.74
N THR A 36 12.42 0.22 16.76
CA THR A 36 12.51 1.34 17.70
C THR A 36 11.41 1.29 18.76
N GLY A 37 10.29 0.62 18.46
CA GLY A 37 9.09 0.61 19.31
C GLY A 37 8.32 1.93 19.30
N LEU A 38 8.67 2.86 18.40
CA LEU A 38 8.03 4.16 18.27
C LEU A 38 6.72 4.05 17.47
N ALA A 39 5.75 4.88 17.84
CA ALA A 39 4.45 4.93 17.17
C ALA A 39 4.61 5.40 15.70
N GLU A 40 5.58 6.27 15.46
CA GLU A 40 5.95 6.82 14.17
C GLU A 40 6.45 5.71 13.23
N GLU A 41 7.23 4.76 13.74
CA GLU A 41 7.70 3.61 12.97
C GLU A 41 6.51 2.73 12.56
N SER A 42 5.58 2.49 13.48
CA SER A 42 4.35 1.73 13.19
C SER A 42 3.48 2.42 12.15
N TRP A 43 3.33 3.75 12.24
CA TRP A 43 2.58 4.55 11.29
C TRP A 43 3.23 4.54 9.90
N PHE A 44 4.55 4.71 9.84
CA PHE A 44 5.33 4.74 8.60
C PHE A 44 5.15 3.45 7.81
N PHE A 45 5.45 2.29 8.42
CA PHE A 45 5.29 1.00 7.73
C PHE A 45 3.83 0.60 7.53
N GLY A 46 2.92 1.04 8.41
CA GLY A 46 1.48 0.84 8.24
C GLY A 46 0.94 1.50 6.97
N ILE A 47 1.42 2.70 6.63
CA ILE A 47 1.06 3.37 5.37
C ILE A 47 1.50 2.56 4.16
N PHE A 48 2.73 2.05 4.17
CA PHE A 48 3.21 1.22 3.06
C PHE A 48 2.45 -0.10 2.95
N ALA A 49 2.13 -0.75 4.08
CA ALA A 49 1.32 -1.97 4.06
C ALA A 49 -0.10 -1.69 3.51
N ALA A 50 -0.70 -0.54 3.85
CA ALA A 50 -1.98 -0.11 3.29
C ALA A 50 -1.89 0.21 1.79
N ILE A 51 -0.78 0.78 1.32
CA ILE A 51 -0.53 1.01 -0.11
C ILE A 51 -0.44 -0.33 -0.85
N GLU A 52 0.32 -1.29 -0.34
CA GLU A 52 0.47 -2.61 -0.97
C GLU A 52 -0.87 -3.36 -1.10
N TRP A 53 -1.83 -3.09 -0.20
CA TRP A 53 -3.20 -3.58 -0.35
C TRP A 53 -3.97 -2.91 -1.48
N ILE A 54 -3.82 -1.59 -1.63
CA ILE A 54 -4.37 -0.84 -2.76
C ILE A 54 -3.75 -1.38 -4.06
N ASP A 55 -2.45 -1.68 -4.05
CA ASP A 55 -1.68 -2.22 -5.17
C ASP A 55 -2.18 -3.62 -5.56
N ALA A 56 -2.44 -4.49 -4.58
CA ALA A 56 -3.02 -5.81 -4.83
C ALA A 56 -4.38 -5.71 -5.56
N ARG A 57 -5.25 -4.79 -5.13
CA ARG A 57 -6.53 -4.54 -5.81
C ARG A 57 -6.32 -3.97 -7.21
N PHE A 58 -5.42 -3.02 -7.37
CA PHE A 58 -5.10 -2.45 -8.69
C PHE A 58 -4.58 -3.51 -9.66
N LEU A 59 -3.66 -4.37 -9.23
CA LEU A 59 -3.17 -5.47 -10.05
C LEU A 59 -4.32 -6.39 -10.47
N HIS A 60 -5.19 -6.76 -9.53
CA HIS A 60 -6.37 -7.57 -9.84
C HIS A 60 -7.29 -6.91 -10.88
N ASP A 61 -7.59 -5.62 -10.71
CA ASP A 61 -8.57 -4.90 -11.53
C ASP A 61 -8.01 -4.48 -12.90
N THR A 62 -6.70 -4.28 -13.00
CA THR A 62 -6.08 -3.72 -14.22
C THR A 62 -5.30 -4.71 -15.06
N MET A 63 -4.77 -5.79 -14.49
CA MET A 63 -4.01 -6.80 -15.24
C MET A 63 -4.77 -7.35 -16.46
N PRO A 64 -6.09 -7.63 -16.38
CA PRO A 64 -6.83 -8.11 -17.55
C PRO A 64 -6.84 -7.14 -18.74
N PHE A 65 -6.68 -5.83 -18.51
CA PHE A 65 -6.56 -4.84 -19.59
C PHE A 65 -5.18 -4.87 -20.24
N PHE A 66 -4.12 -5.05 -19.44
CA PHE A 66 -2.76 -5.15 -19.94
C PHE A 66 -2.55 -6.39 -20.81
N ASP A 67 -3.10 -7.54 -20.40
CA ASP A 67 -2.99 -8.81 -21.15
C ASP A 67 -3.62 -8.73 -22.55
N ARG A 68 -4.62 -7.86 -22.73
CA ARG A 68 -5.36 -7.70 -23.99
C ARG A 68 -5.27 -6.30 -24.57
N ILE A 69 -4.23 -5.53 -24.24
CA ILE A 69 -4.15 -4.09 -24.55
C ILE A 69 -4.33 -3.77 -26.05
N GLN A 70 -3.84 -4.65 -26.93
CA GLN A 70 -3.95 -4.51 -28.39
C GLN A 70 -5.37 -4.78 -28.94
N GLN A 71 -6.25 -5.36 -28.12
CA GLN A 71 -7.61 -5.77 -28.48
C GLN A 71 -8.67 -4.88 -27.81
N LEU A 72 -8.26 -3.93 -26.97
CA LEU A 72 -9.19 -3.05 -26.28
C LEU A 72 -9.90 -2.13 -27.27
N SER A 73 -11.21 -2.00 -27.10
CA SER A 73 -11.96 -0.89 -27.69
C SER A 73 -11.49 0.44 -27.09
N VAL A 74 -11.76 1.54 -27.80
CA VAL A 74 -11.47 2.90 -27.29
C VAL A 74 -12.11 3.14 -25.92
N LEU A 75 -13.33 2.63 -25.69
CA LEU A 75 -14.02 2.77 -24.41
C LEU A 75 -13.34 1.99 -23.29
N GLU A 76 -12.90 0.76 -23.55
CA GLU A 76 -12.17 -0.04 -22.56
C GLU A 76 -10.80 0.57 -22.25
N PHE A 77 -10.11 1.13 -23.25
CA PHE A 77 -8.85 1.83 -23.04
C PHE A 77 -9.04 3.07 -22.15
N LEU A 78 -10.04 3.91 -22.44
CA LEU A 78 -10.39 5.06 -21.60
C LEU A 78 -10.78 4.64 -20.18
N HIS A 79 -11.49 3.53 -20.03
CA HIS A 79 -11.84 2.99 -18.73
C HIS A 79 -10.60 2.55 -17.94
N SER A 80 -9.69 1.80 -18.56
CA SER A 80 -8.44 1.34 -17.91
C SER A 80 -7.55 2.51 -17.46
N THR A 81 -7.43 3.56 -18.27
CA THR A 81 -6.66 4.77 -17.89
C THR A 81 -7.31 5.56 -16.77
N LYS A 82 -8.65 5.58 -16.72
CA LYS A 82 -9.39 6.18 -15.60
C LYS A 82 -9.16 5.39 -14.30
N LEU A 83 -9.22 4.06 -14.34
CA LEU A 83 -8.90 3.20 -13.19
C LEU A 83 -7.47 3.46 -12.68
N LEU A 84 -6.47 3.51 -13.58
CA LEU A 84 -5.09 3.84 -13.23
C LEU A 84 -4.98 5.22 -12.57
N THR A 85 -5.68 6.22 -13.10
CA THR A 85 -5.65 7.58 -12.54
C THR A 85 -6.24 7.61 -11.13
N ASP A 86 -7.36 6.91 -10.91
CA ASP A 86 -8.02 6.87 -9.61
C ASP A 86 -7.18 6.12 -8.58
N TYR A 87 -6.51 5.05 -8.99
CA TYR A 87 -5.53 4.34 -8.17
C TYR A 87 -4.33 5.21 -7.75
N ILE A 88 -3.73 5.96 -8.69
CA ILE A 88 -2.62 6.88 -8.36
C ILE A 88 -3.07 7.93 -7.34
N ARG A 89 -4.30 8.45 -7.48
CA ARG A 89 -4.87 9.41 -6.51
C ARG A 89 -5.06 8.78 -5.14
N GLU A 90 -5.44 7.52 -5.08
CA GLU A 90 -5.62 6.81 -3.81
C GLU A 90 -4.29 6.57 -3.09
N ILE A 91 -3.23 6.16 -3.83
CA ILE A 91 -1.88 6.09 -3.27
C ILE A 91 -1.43 7.46 -2.78
N GLN A 92 -1.62 8.50 -3.59
CA GLN A 92 -1.27 9.87 -3.19
C GLN A 92 -1.98 10.27 -1.91
N ALA A 93 -3.28 10.00 -1.80
CA ALA A 93 -4.06 10.27 -0.59
C ALA A 93 -3.47 9.53 0.61
N MET A 94 -3.09 8.25 0.44
CA MET A 94 -2.48 7.46 1.52
C MET A 94 -1.11 7.99 1.95
N LEU A 95 -0.25 8.37 0.99
CA LEU A 95 1.05 8.96 1.27
C LEU A 95 0.94 10.30 2.01
N LEU A 96 -0.07 11.12 1.68
CA LEU A 96 -0.30 12.39 2.39
C LEU A 96 -0.62 12.18 3.87
N ARG A 97 -1.14 11.01 4.25
CA ARG A 97 -1.39 10.62 5.65
C ARG A 97 -0.12 10.34 6.45
N MET A 98 1.05 10.28 5.82
CA MET A 98 2.33 10.21 6.56
C MET A 98 2.44 11.37 7.55
N ARG A 99 1.94 12.55 7.16
CA ARG A 99 1.94 13.75 8.01
C ARG A 99 1.09 13.62 9.28
N GLU A 100 0.20 12.64 9.35
CA GLU A 100 -0.68 12.42 10.51
C GLU A 100 0.05 11.75 11.67
N GLY A 101 1.09 10.96 11.40
CA GLY A 101 1.74 10.12 12.42
C GLY A 101 3.23 9.90 12.22
N CYS A 102 3.88 10.62 11.30
CA CYS A 102 5.34 10.62 11.15
C CYS A 102 5.87 12.04 11.38
N ASP A 103 6.64 12.22 12.45
CA ASP A 103 7.46 13.41 12.64
C ASP A 103 8.76 13.26 11.82
N PRO A 104 9.06 14.17 10.89
CA PRO A 104 10.29 14.13 10.10
C PRO A 104 11.57 14.05 10.94
N GLU A 105 11.61 14.66 12.13
CA GLU A 105 12.80 14.68 12.98
C GLU A 105 13.03 13.36 13.73
N ILE A 106 12.00 12.49 13.81
CA ILE A 106 12.07 11.18 14.47
C ILE A 106 12.40 10.08 13.46
N VAL A 107 11.95 10.24 12.21
CA VAL A 107 12.11 9.24 11.15
C VAL A 107 13.47 9.33 10.44
N TYR A 108 14.14 10.48 10.47
CA TYR A 108 15.49 10.70 9.90
C TYR A 108 16.61 10.40 10.90
#